data_AF-A0A1M5AU72-F1
#
_entry.id   AF-A0A1M5AU72-F1
#
_cell.length_a   1.000
_cell.length_b   1.000
_cell.length_c   1.000
_cell.angle_alpha   90.00
_cell.angle_beta   90.00
_cell.angle_gamma   90.00
#
_symmetry.space_group_name_H-M   'P 1'
#
loop_
_entity.id
_entity.type
_entity.pdbx_description
1 polymer ?
#
loop_
_entity_poly.entity_id
_entity_poly.type
_entity_poly.pdbx_seq_one_letter_code
_entity_poly.pdbx_strand_id
1 'polypeptide(L)'
;MEMFKNNVEKIKYVIESINDGKDPESIAKDLGYKNYKSLDMFMRREGYIKERRSGNYYPKNGHGIILEEDSSSNTSIPLKVMQIIKLFKENKLNPKQIANEMGFESPREMAIYMKSKGYIWDSQRNNYISEKKIEIEDNKEEIDVDIFRTKEIEKESQIEAIENDFLKYIDIIKYLDSRKERLIEIIESSFEGEAGKLPRYVIKGLFITKSIHMSSKLDQMVRDFSEEKNVSQKDIFEVALIDFFKKYGYHKEIQTLLNSYD
;
A
#
# COMPACT_ATOMS: atom_id res chain seq x y z
N MET A 1 -40.35 18.32 -3.14
CA MET A 1 -39.50 17.69 -4.16
C MET A 1 -38.08 18.11 -3.82
N GLU A 2 -37.33 17.25 -3.14
CA GLU A 2 -35.96 17.56 -2.73
C GLU A 2 -35.06 17.53 -3.97
N MET A 3 -34.36 18.64 -4.22
CA MET A 3 -33.49 18.77 -5.39
C MET A 3 -32.10 18.22 -5.06
N PHE A 4 -31.93 16.91 -5.20
CA PHE A 4 -30.61 16.26 -5.09
C PHE A 4 -29.77 16.56 -6.33
N LYS A 5 -28.57 17.11 -6.14
CA LYS A 5 -27.68 17.54 -7.23
C LYS A 5 -26.80 16.39 -7.74
N ASN A 6 -26.56 15.38 -6.91
CA ASN A 6 -25.69 14.25 -7.24
C ASN A 6 -26.36 12.89 -6.94
N ASN A 7 -25.99 11.84 -7.69
CA ASN A 7 -26.45 10.47 -7.45
C ASN A 7 -26.01 9.96 -6.07
N VAL A 8 -24.85 10.40 -5.58
CA VAL A 8 -24.31 10.05 -4.27
C VAL A 8 -25.21 10.53 -3.13
N GLU A 9 -25.74 11.75 -3.23
CA GLU A 9 -26.66 12.33 -2.23
C GLU A 9 -27.97 11.54 -2.16
N LYS A 10 -28.49 11.12 -3.32
CA LYS A 10 -29.69 10.28 -3.40
C LYS A 10 -29.49 8.93 -2.72
N ILE A 11 -28.32 8.31 -2.89
CA ILE A 11 -28.00 7.03 -2.26
C ILE A 11 -27.91 7.20 -0.75
N LYS A 12 -27.22 8.24 -0.25
CA LYS A 12 -27.11 8.54 1.19
C LYS A 12 -28.50 8.72 1.81
N TYR A 13 -29.35 9.51 1.17
CA TYR A 13 -30.72 9.76 1.61
C TYR A 13 -31.57 8.48 1.70
N VAL A 14 -31.42 7.56 0.73
CA VAL A 14 -32.14 6.29 0.75
C VAL A 14 -31.68 5.40 1.90
N ILE A 15 -30.38 5.35 2.19
CA ILE A 15 -29.84 4.55 3.30
C ILE A 15 -30.30 5.10 4.65
N GLU A 16 -30.21 6.42 4.84
CA GLU A 16 -30.67 7.10 6.06
C GLU A 16 -32.18 6.91 6.27
N SER A 17 -32.99 7.15 5.23
CA SER A 17 -34.45 7.02 5.31
C SER A 17 -34.93 5.59 5.61
N ILE A 18 -34.19 4.56 5.17
CA ILE A 18 -34.52 3.16 5.50
C ILE A 18 -34.12 2.83 6.94
N ASN A 19 -32.99 3.34 7.43
CA ASN A 19 -32.60 3.21 8.83
C ASN A 19 -33.60 3.91 9.77
N ASP A 20 -34.18 5.03 9.33
CA ASP A 20 -35.27 5.74 10.02
C ASP A 20 -36.62 4.99 9.96
N GLY A 21 -36.67 3.87 9.24
CA GLY A 21 -37.85 3.01 9.15
C GLY A 21 -38.93 3.50 8.18
N LYS A 22 -38.62 4.41 7.25
CA LYS A 22 -39.59 4.87 6.25
C LYS A 22 -39.89 3.79 5.21
N ASP A 23 -41.14 3.79 4.73
CA ASP A 23 -41.56 2.85 3.70
C ASP A 23 -40.88 3.15 2.34
N PRO A 24 -40.38 2.13 1.61
CA PRO A 24 -39.73 2.30 0.32
C PRO A 24 -40.55 3.03 -0.75
N GLU A 25 -41.89 2.97 -0.66
CA GLU A 25 -42.80 3.65 -1.58
C GLU A 25 -42.81 5.18 -1.33
N SER A 26 -42.71 5.59 -0.06
CA SER A 26 -42.57 7.00 0.31
C SER A 26 -41.24 7.57 -0.17
N ILE A 27 -40.14 6.83 0.06
CA ILE A 27 -38.79 7.23 -0.36
C ILE A 27 -38.72 7.39 -1.89
N ALA A 28 -39.37 6.48 -2.63
CA ALA A 28 -39.45 6.57 -4.08
C ALA A 28 -40.18 7.84 -4.54
N LYS A 29 -41.29 8.21 -3.88
CA LYS A 29 -42.06 9.41 -4.19
C LYS A 29 -41.29 10.70 -3.87
N ASP A 30 -40.54 10.72 -2.77
CA ASP A 30 -39.72 11.85 -2.35
C ASP A 30 -38.59 12.14 -3.37
N LEU A 31 -38.02 11.07 -3.95
CA LEU A 31 -36.99 11.12 -4.99
C LEU A 31 -37.56 11.29 -6.42
N GLY A 32 -38.88 11.33 -6.58
CA GLY A 32 -39.55 11.51 -7.88
C GLY A 32 -39.62 10.25 -8.76
N TYR A 33 -39.44 9.06 -8.19
CA TYR A 33 -39.61 7.78 -8.88
C TYR A 33 -41.07 7.30 -8.85
N LYS A 34 -41.50 6.61 -9.91
CA LYS A 34 -42.89 6.15 -10.06
C LYS A 34 -43.27 5.08 -9.05
N ASN A 35 -42.39 4.09 -8.83
CA ASN A 35 -42.62 2.93 -7.95
C ASN A 35 -41.34 2.58 -7.18
N TYR A 36 -41.47 1.84 -6.07
CA TYR A 36 -40.32 1.29 -5.32
C TYR A 36 -39.37 0.44 -6.18
N LYS A 37 -39.90 -0.22 -7.23
CA LYS A 37 -39.10 -1.02 -8.18
C LYS A 37 -38.12 -0.17 -8.98
N SER A 38 -38.49 1.07 -9.30
CA SER A 38 -37.60 2.02 -9.98
C SER A 38 -36.47 2.46 -9.07
N LEU A 39 -36.74 2.62 -7.77
CA LEU A 39 -35.73 2.90 -6.75
C LEU A 39 -34.75 1.73 -6.56
N ASP A 40 -35.26 0.48 -6.47
CA ASP A 40 -34.39 -0.72 -6.38
C ASP A 40 -33.52 -0.87 -7.63
N MET A 41 -34.06 -0.57 -8.83
CA MET A 41 -33.29 -0.62 -10.06
C MET A 41 -32.20 0.47 -10.11
N PHE A 42 -32.48 1.67 -9.60
CA PHE A 42 -31.48 2.73 -9.44
C PHE A 42 -30.34 2.27 -8.51
N MET A 43 -30.68 1.79 -7.31
CA MET A 43 -29.68 1.30 -6.35
C MET A 43 -28.83 0.17 -6.92
N ARG A 44 -29.41 -0.76 -7.69
CA ARG A 44 -28.67 -1.83 -8.36
C ARG A 44 -27.73 -1.34 -9.47
N ARG A 45 -28.11 -0.30 -10.21
CA ARG A 45 -27.25 0.32 -11.23
C ARG A 45 -26.05 1.01 -10.59
N GLU A 46 -26.25 1.58 -9.41
CA GLU A 46 -25.20 2.19 -8.58
C GLU A 46 -24.43 1.15 -7.73
N GLY A 47 -24.68 -0.15 -7.94
CA GLY A 47 -23.91 -1.23 -7.32
C GLY A 47 -24.41 -1.71 -5.97
N TYR A 48 -25.60 -1.33 -5.53
CA TYR A 48 -26.20 -1.75 -4.26
C TYR A 48 -27.27 -2.84 -4.43
N ILE A 49 -27.31 -3.79 -3.49
CA ILE A 49 -28.30 -4.87 -3.39
C ILE A 49 -29.06 -4.74 -2.07
N LYS A 50 -30.38 -4.87 -2.14
CA LYS A 50 -31.24 -4.98 -0.96
C LYS A 50 -31.09 -6.33 -0.27
N GLU A 51 -30.73 -6.33 1.01
CA GLU A 51 -30.73 -7.53 1.86
C GLU A 51 -32.17 -7.90 2.25
N ARG A 52 -32.51 -9.19 2.14
CA ARG A 52 -33.88 -9.68 2.37
C ARG A 52 -34.36 -9.55 3.82
N ARG A 53 -33.45 -9.50 4.79
CA ARG A 53 -33.77 -9.57 6.22
C ARG A 53 -33.90 -8.20 6.87
N SER A 54 -32.97 -7.30 6.59
CA SER A 54 -32.95 -5.93 7.11
C SER A 54 -33.73 -4.96 6.24
N GLY A 55 -33.90 -5.27 4.95
CA GLY A 55 -34.43 -4.33 3.98
C GLY A 55 -33.43 -3.23 3.58
N ASN A 56 -32.19 -3.28 4.09
CA ASN A 56 -31.14 -2.31 3.80
C ASN A 56 -30.40 -2.62 2.50
N TYR A 57 -29.82 -1.59 1.89
CA TYR A 57 -29.02 -1.70 0.67
C TYR A 57 -27.53 -1.80 1.00
N TYR A 58 -26.83 -2.76 0.40
CA TYR A 58 -25.40 -3.03 0.60
C TYR A 58 -24.66 -3.10 -0.75
N PRO A 59 -23.41 -2.65 -0.84
CA PRO A 59 -22.65 -2.70 -2.09
C PRO A 59 -22.31 -4.13 -2.51
N LYS A 60 -22.61 -4.50 -3.75
CA LYS A 60 -22.44 -5.83 -4.34
C LYS A 60 -20.98 -6.25 -4.51
N ASN A 61 -20.07 -5.29 -4.69
CA ASN A 61 -18.67 -5.53 -5.07
C ASN A 61 -17.63 -4.83 -4.18
N GLY A 62 -17.94 -4.46 -2.93
CA GLY A 62 -16.98 -3.75 -2.06
C GLY A 62 -16.59 -2.33 -2.54
N HIS A 63 -17.08 -1.88 -3.70
CA HIS A 63 -17.03 -0.51 -4.17
C HIS A 63 -18.44 0.08 -4.17
N GLY A 64 -18.83 0.57 -3.00
CA GLY A 64 -19.90 1.53 -2.80
C GLY A 64 -19.51 2.36 -1.61
N ILE A 65 -18.44 3.14 -1.79
CA ILE A 65 -17.91 4.06 -0.80
C ILE A 65 -18.85 5.26 -0.80
N ILE A 66 -19.79 5.26 0.14
CA ILE A 66 -20.07 6.48 0.91
C ILE A 66 -19.53 6.18 2.30
N LEU A 67 -18.21 6.10 2.40
CA LEU A 67 -17.54 6.48 3.63
C LEU A 67 -17.46 7.99 3.54
N GLU A 68 -17.96 8.67 4.55
CA GLU A 68 -17.68 10.08 4.73
C GLU A 68 -16.17 10.29 4.56
N GLU A 69 -15.82 11.27 3.71
CA GLU A 69 -14.47 11.74 3.53
C GLU A 69 -13.93 12.21 4.88
N ASP A 70 -13.13 11.35 5.51
CA ASP A 70 -11.91 11.80 6.18
C ASP A 70 -10.73 11.27 5.36
N SER A 71 -10.44 12.05 4.32
CA SER A 71 -9.34 11.95 3.38
C SER A 71 -8.00 11.62 4.06
N SER A 72 -7.41 10.48 3.73
CA SER A 72 -5.98 10.35 3.38
C SER A 72 -5.58 8.90 3.07
N SER A 73 -5.48 8.62 1.77
CA SER A 73 -4.52 7.69 1.14
C SER A 73 -4.34 6.27 1.71
N ASN A 74 -4.80 5.30 0.90
CA ASN A 74 -4.00 4.18 0.37
C ASN A 74 -3.06 3.43 1.32
N THR A 75 -3.49 2.21 1.67
CA THR A 75 -2.75 0.93 1.80
C THR A 75 -3.53 0.11 2.82
N SER A 76 -3.72 -1.20 2.59
CA SER A 76 -4.36 -2.11 3.53
C SER A 76 -3.71 -2.01 4.92
N ILE A 77 -4.25 -1.17 5.81
CA ILE A 77 -3.73 -0.99 7.17
C ILE A 77 -3.84 -2.35 7.85
N PRO A 78 -2.73 -2.94 8.35
CA PRO A 78 -2.79 -4.22 9.02
C PRO A 78 -3.78 -4.16 10.19
N LEU A 79 -4.68 -5.14 10.29
CA LEU A 79 -5.72 -5.20 11.34
C LEU A 79 -5.14 -4.99 12.75
N LYS A 80 -3.93 -5.51 12.99
CA LYS A 80 -3.20 -5.37 14.25
C LYS A 80 -2.88 -3.90 14.59
N VAL A 81 -2.51 -3.09 13.61
CA VAL A 81 -2.23 -1.65 13.79
C VAL A 81 -3.50 -0.89 14.14
N MET A 82 -4.60 -1.15 13.42
CA MET A 82 -5.89 -0.52 13.65
C MET A 82 -6.41 -0.80 15.07
N GLN A 83 -6.27 -2.04 15.53
CA GLN A 83 -6.68 -2.43 16.87
C GLN A 83 -5.83 -1.73 17.94
N ILE A 84 -4.51 -1.60 17.76
CA ILE A 84 -3.65 -0.90 18.73
C ILE A 84 -4.07 0.58 18.84
N ILE A 85 -4.26 1.27 17.71
CA ILE A 85 -4.70 2.68 17.69
C ILE A 85 -6.07 2.83 18.38
N LYS A 86 -6.97 1.87 18.18
CA LYS A 86 -8.27 1.83 18.86
C LYS A 86 -8.13 1.65 20.38
N LEU A 87 -7.27 0.74 20.83
CA LEU A 87 -7.03 0.51 22.26
C LEU A 87 -6.43 1.74 22.95
N PHE A 88 -5.51 2.45 22.28
CA PHE A 88 -4.99 3.73 22.78
C PHE A 88 -6.06 4.83 22.79
N LYS A 89 -6.92 4.90 21.76
CA LYS A 89 -8.04 5.86 21.72
C LYS A 89 -9.06 5.63 22.85
N GLU A 90 -9.31 4.37 23.21
CA GLU A 90 -10.24 4.03 24.29
C GLU A 90 -9.65 4.31 25.69
N ASN A 91 -8.35 4.60 25.80
CA ASN A 91 -7.64 5.13 26.97
C ASN A 91 -7.82 4.34 28.29
N LYS A 92 -8.08 3.03 28.19
CA LYS A 92 -8.40 2.15 29.33
C LYS A 92 -7.23 1.27 29.81
N LEU A 93 -6.20 1.10 28.99
CA LEU A 93 -5.14 0.10 29.21
C LEU A 93 -3.75 0.75 29.24
N ASN A 94 -2.90 0.26 30.13
CA ASN A 94 -1.50 0.67 30.19
C ASN A 94 -0.77 0.19 28.91
N PRO A 95 0.18 0.95 28.32
CA PRO A 95 0.96 0.52 27.16
C PRO A 95 1.54 -0.89 27.27
N LYS A 96 1.90 -1.34 28.49
CA LYS A 96 2.34 -2.73 28.77
C LYS A 96 1.25 -3.77 28.58
N GLN A 97 0.01 -3.46 28.97
CA GLN A 97 -1.12 -4.37 28.83
C GLN A 97 -1.55 -4.48 27.37
N ILE A 98 -1.54 -3.36 26.63
CA ILE A 98 -1.82 -3.34 25.18
C ILE A 98 -0.78 -4.20 24.42
N ALA A 99 0.49 -4.17 24.84
CA ALA A 99 1.54 -5.01 24.26
C ALA A 99 1.26 -6.49 24.44
N ASN A 100 0.94 -6.90 25.67
CA ASN A 100 0.66 -8.29 25.98
C ASN A 100 -0.61 -8.80 25.28
N GLU A 101 -1.68 -7.99 25.22
CA GLU A 101 -2.94 -8.37 24.54
C GLU A 101 -2.74 -8.57 23.03
N MET A 102 -1.80 -7.84 22.44
CA MET A 102 -1.41 -7.96 21.03
C MET A 102 -0.33 -9.00 20.77
N GLY A 103 0.16 -9.69 21.80
CA GLY A 103 1.20 -10.71 21.70
C GLY A 103 2.60 -10.15 21.39
N PHE A 104 2.92 -8.95 21.88
CA PHE A 104 4.30 -8.44 21.90
C PHE A 104 4.92 -8.68 23.28
N GLU A 105 6.23 -8.92 23.33
CA GLU A 105 6.95 -9.18 24.58
C GLU A 105 7.20 -7.90 25.38
N SER A 106 7.26 -6.75 24.70
CA SER A 106 7.55 -5.46 25.31
C SER A 106 6.86 -4.30 24.58
N PRO A 107 6.46 -3.22 25.27
CA PRO A 107 6.02 -1.98 24.63
C PRO A 107 7.04 -1.42 23.62
N ARG A 108 8.34 -1.69 23.85
CA ARG A 108 9.41 -1.28 22.94
C ARG A 108 9.34 -2.03 21.62
N GLU A 109 9.01 -3.31 21.65
CA GLU A 109 8.83 -4.14 20.45
C GLU A 109 7.61 -3.68 19.65
N MET A 110 6.50 -3.37 20.33
CA MET A 110 5.32 -2.77 19.70
C MET A 110 5.66 -1.43 19.02
N ALA A 111 6.46 -0.57 19.66
CA ALA A 111 6.87 0.70 19.09
C ALA A 111 7.75 0.52 17.84
N ILE A 112 8.66 -0.46 17.84
CA ILE A 112 9.47 -0.82 16.67
C ILE A 112 8.57 -1.34 15.55
N TYR A 113 7.60 -2.20 15.88
CA TYR A 113 6.61 -2.71 14.93
C TYR A 113 5.80 -1.56 14.31
N MET A 114 5.28 -0.63 15.11
CA MET A 114 4.54 0.55 14.62
C MET A 114 5.40 1.44 13.73
N LYS A 115 6.65 1.70 14.14
CA LYS A 115 7.60 2.47 13.32
C LYS A 115 7.87 1.79 11.97
N SER A 116 8.01 0.46 11.94
CA SER A 116 8.14 -0.31 10.69
C SER A 116 6.92 -0.22 9.77
N LYS A 117 5.76 0.15 10.32
CA LYS A 117 4.50 0.37 9.59
C LYS A 117 4.23 1.84 9.26
N GLY A 118 5.17 2.74 9.54
CA GLY A 118 5.04 4.17 9.26
C GLY A 118 4.19 4.94 10.27
N TYR A 119 4.11 4.44 11.51
CA TYR A 119 3.42 5.10 12.61
C TYR A 119 4.40 5.53 13.69
N ILE A 120 4.30 6.79 14.11
CA ILE A 120 5.14 7.42 15.13
C ILE A 120 4.27 7.74 16.34
N TRP A 121 4.84 7.61 17.53
CA TRP A 121 4.17 7.97 18.77
C TRP A 121 4.12 9.49 18.92
N ASP A 122 2.91 10.03 19.10
CA ASP A 122 2.70 11.42 19.46
C ASP A 122 2.39 11.53 20.97
N SER A 123 3.27 12.24 21.67
CA SER A 123 3.16 12.49 23.11
C SER A 123 2.01 13.43 23.47
N GLN A 124 1.54 14.28 22.54
CA GLN A 124 0.42 15.17 22.79
C GLN A 124 -0.90 14.42 22.79
N ARG A 125 -1.09 13.53 21.80
CA ARG A 125 -2.31 12.74 21.64
C ARG A 125 -2.28 11.40 22.37
N ASN A 126 -1.16 11.03 22.98
CA ASN A 126 -0.91 9.72 23.59
C ASN A 126 -1.34 8.56 22.66
N ASN A 127 -1.06 8.70 21.37
CA ASN A 127 -1.45 7.73 20.36
C ASN A 127 -0.48 7.74 19.17
N TYR A 128 -0.57 6.71 18.34
CA TYR A 128 0.22 6.59 17.13
C TYR A 128 -0.43 7.34 15.96
N ILE A 129 0.34 8.22 15.32
CA ILE A 129 -0.05 8.94 14.11
C ILE A 129 0.77 8.44 12.92
N SER A 130 0.18 8.44 11.73
CA SER A 130 0.88 8.06 10.51
C SER A 130 1.86 9.17 10.11
N GLU A 131 3.07 8.80 9.68
CA GLU A 131 4.11 9.74 9.24
C GLU A 131 3.62 10.69 8.13
N LYS A 132 2.75 10.20 7.23
CA LYS A 132 2.11 10.99 6.17
C LYS A 132 1.15 12.08 6.67
N LYS A 133 0.64 11.98 7.90
CA LYS A 133 -0.25 13.00 8.48
C LYS A 133 0.53 14.12 9.18
N ILE A 134 1.77 13.85 9.59
CA ILE A 134 2.65 14.84 10.24
C ILE A 134 2.98 15.96 9.25
N GLU A 135 3.27 15.62 7.99
CA GLU A 135 3.53 16.61 6.92
C GLU A 135 2.33 17.52 6.60
N ILE A 136 1.10 17.09 6.94
CA ILE A 136 -0.14 17.83 6.67
C ILE A 136 -0.53 18.72 7.86
N GLU A 137 -0.22 18.33 9.10
CA GLU A 137 -0.55 19.10 10.31
C GLU A 137 0.48 20.22 10.61
N ASP A 138 1.75 20.08 10.23
CA ASP A 138 2.78 21.14 10.41
C ASP A 138 2.56 22.41 9.54
N ASN A 139 1.62 22.38 8.60
CA ASN A 139 1.33 23.50 7.69
C ASN A 139 0.17 24.41 8.16
N LYS A 140 -0.31 24.28 9.42
CA LYS A 140 -1.47 25.04 9.91
C LYS A 140 -1.36 25.69 11.28
N GLU A 141 -0.19 25.73 11.92
CA GLU A 141 -0.03 26.52 13.15
C GLU A 141 0.85 27.75 12.89
N GLU A 142 0.36 28.88 13.40
CA GLU A 142 0.81 30.23 13.14
C GLU A 142 2.27 30.47 13.51
N ILE A 143 2.88 31.32 12.69
CA ILE A 143 4.25 31.83 12.79
C ILE A 143 4.39 32.62 14.10
N ASP A 144 5.15 32.09 15.06
CA ASP A 144 5.66 32.88 16.18
C ASP A 144 7.07 33.40 15.84
N VAL A 145 7.13 34.68 15.52
CA VAL A 145 8.31 35.40 15.02
C VAL A 145 9.18 35.85 16.20
N ASP A 146 9.89 34.95 16.89
CA ASP A 146 10.89 35.44 17.87
C ASP A 146 12.07 34.50 18.22
N ILE A 147 12.31 33.42 17.47
CA ILE A 147 13.44 32.48 17.73
C ILE A 147 14.40 32.37 16.53
N PHE A 148 14.65 33.49 15.84
CA PHE A 148 15.61 33.51 14.70
C PHE A 148 16.81 34.43 14.88
N ARG A 149 16.97 35.14 16.01
CA ARG A 149 18.10 36.07 16.18
C ARG A 149 19.35 35.51 16.87
N THR A 150 19.36 34.25 17.31
CA THR A 150 20.49 33.70 18.08
C THR A 150 21.25 32.57 17.37
N LYS A 151 20.89 32.17 16.15
CA LYS A 151 21.48 31.03 15.41
C LYS A 151 22.28 31.39 14.16
N GLU A 152 22.60 32.66 13.95
CA GLU A 152 23.38 33.07 12.76
C GLU A 152 24.90 32.99 12.97
N ILE A 153 25.39 32.90 14.21
CA ILE A 153 26.84 32.89 14.48
C ILE A 153 27.45 31.47 14.41
N GLU A 154 26.64 30.40 14.44
CA GLU A 154 27.12 29.00 14.40
C GLU A 154 27.00 28.32 13.03
N LYS A 155 26.41 28.98 12.02
CA LYS A 155 26.19 28.37 10.70
C LYS A 155 27.38 28.49 9.75
N GLU A 156 28.25 29.48 9.93
CA GLU A 156 29.42 29.65 9.05
C GLU A 156 30.47 28.55 9.23
N SER A 157 30.61 27.97 10.42
CA SER A 157 31.58 26.89 10.68
C SER A 157 31.12 25.50 10.26
N GLN A 158 29.82 25.29 10.01
CA GLN A 158 29.28 24.00 9.55
C GLN A 158 29.19 23.90 8.03
N ILE A 159 29.06 25.03 7.32
CA ILE A 159 29.01 25.07 5.85
C ILE A 159 30.39 24.73 5.26
N GLU A 160 31.48 25.24 5.84
CA GLU A 160 32.85 24.92 5.41
C GLU A 160 33.21 23.43 5.57
N ALA A 161 32.66 22.74 6.58
CA ALA A 161 32.89 21.31 6.77
C ALA A 161 32.17 20.45 5.70
N ILE A 162 30.97 20.84 5.30
CA ILE A 162 30.16 20.14 4.28
C ILE A 162 30.75 20.36 2.89
N GLU A 163 31.27 21.57 2.59
CA GLU A 163 31.93 21.87 1.32
C GLU A 163 33.22 21.06 1.14
N ASN A 164 34.02 20.87 2.20
CA ASN A 164 35.23 20.05 2.16
C ASN A 164 34.95 18.56 1.91
N ASP A 165 33.86 18.02 2.48
CA ASP A 165 33.43 16.65 2.19
C ASP A 165 32.94 16.51 0.74
N PHE A 166 32.17 17.48 0.22
CA PHE A 166 31.77 17.49 -1.19
C PHE A 166 32.96 17.55 -2.16
N LEU A 167 33.98 18.34 -1.85
CA LEU A 167 35.23 18.42 -2.61
C LEU A 167 35.94 17.07 -2.69
N LYS A 168 35.91 16.28 -1.62
CA LYS A 168 36.47 14.91 -1.59
C LYS A 168 35.71 13.95 -2.52
N TYR A 169 34.40 14.10 -2.64
CA TYR A 169 33.58 13.27 -3.53
C TYR A 169 33.62 13.73 -4.98
N ILE A 170 33.95 14.99 -5.27
CA ILE A 170 34.06 15.52 -6.65
C ILE A 170 35.10 14.74 -7.46
N ASP A 171 36.24 14.37 -6.87
CA ASP A 171 37.27 13.60 -7.59
C ASP A 171 36.79 12.18 -7.94
N ILE A 172 36.02 11.57 -7.04
CA ILE A 172 35.40 10.26 -7.27
C ILE A 172 34.30 10.36 -8.34
N ILE A 173 33.47 11.39 -8.29
CA ILE A 173 32.40 11.62 -9.26
C ILE A 173 32.98 11.89 -10.66
N LYS A 174 34.05 12.70 -10.77
CA LYS A 174 34.78 12.90 -12.03
C LYS A 174 35.40 11.61 -12.55
N TYR A 175 35.95 10.78 -11.65
CA TYR A 175 36.48 9.48 -12.02
C TYR A 175 35.40 8.51 -12.53
N LEU A 176 34.21 8.52 -11.92
CA LEU A 176 33.07 7.73 -12.38
C LEU A 176 32.53 8.23 -13.72
N ASP A 177 32.41 9.55 -13.91
CA ASP A 177 31.95 10.15 -15.17
C ASP A 177 32.93 9.86 -16.33
N SER A 178 34.24 9.90 -16.06
CA SER A 178 35.27 9.53 -17.05
C SER A 178 35.19 8.08 -17.52
N ARG A 179 34.53 7.22 -16.73
CA ARG A 179 34.37 5.78 -17.01
C ARG A 179 32.93 5.40 -17.29
N LYS A 180 32.01 6.37 -17.46
CA LYS A 180 30.59 6.12 -17.67
C LYS A 180 30.33 5.13 -18.81
N GLU A 181 31.05 5.25 -19.93
CA GLU A 181 30.85 4.39 -21.09
C GLU A 181 31.30 2.96 -20.82
N ARG A 182 32.41 2.79 -20.10
CA ARG A 182 32.87 1.46 -19.64
C ARG A 182 31.98 0.88 -18.54
N LEU A 183 31.41 1.72 -17.68
CA LEU A 183 30.44 1.30 -16.67
C LEU A 183 29.13 0.89 -17.32
N ILE A 184 28.66 1.64 -18.31
CA ILE A 184 27.51 1.30 -19.14
C ILE A 184 27.80 0.00 -19.89
N GLU A 185 28.96 -0.16 -20.52
CA GLU A 185 29.35 -1.40 -21.20
C GLU A 185 29.46 -2.58 -20.21
N ILE A 186 29.96 -2.39 -18.99
CA ILE A 186 29.98 -3.43 -17.95
C ILE A 186 28.56 -3.76 -17.45
N ILE A 187 27.68 -2.77 -17.32
CA ILE A 187 26.30 -2.95 -16.88
C ILE A 187 25.48 -3.61 -18.00
N GLU A 188 25.61 -3.16 -19.23
CA GLU A 188 24.97 -3.71 -20.43
C GLU A 188 25.53 -5.09 -20.75
N SER A 189 26.84 -5.35 -20.62
CA SER A 189 27.38 -6.71 -20.70
C SER A 189 27.04 -7.58 -19.49
N SER A 190 26.75 -7.01 -18.32
CA SER A 190 26.16 -7.77 -17.21
C SER A 190 24.68 -8.07 -17.45
N PHE A 191 23.99 -7.25 -18.24
CA PHE A 191 22.57 -7.42 -18.58
C PHE A 191 22.36 -8.30 -19.82
N GLU A 192 23.28 -8.26 -20.78
CA GLU A 192 23.23 -8.98 -22.07
C GLU A 192 24.25 -10.13 -22.15
N GLY A 193 25.12 -10.31 -21.15
CA GLY A 193 26.34 -11.12 -21.29
C GLY A 193 26.79 -11.93 -20.07
N GLU A 194 25.93 -12.24 -19.10
CA GLU A 194 26.09 -13.49 -18.33
C GLU A 194 25.08 -14.52 -18.85
N ALA A 195 25.47 -15.25 -19.90
CA ALA A 195 24.82 -16.48 -20.38
C ALA A 195 24.85 -17.64 -19.35
N GLY A 196 24.68 -17.32 -18.06
CA GLY A 196 24.86 -18.26 -16.96
C GLY A 196 24.23 -17.84 -15.63
N LYS A 197 23.88 -16.56 -15.42
CA LYS A 197 23.08 -16.19 -14.25
C LYS A 197 21.63 -16.00 -14.66
N LEU A 198 20.88 -17.09 -14.51
CA LEU A 198 19.44 -17.11 -14.67
C LEU A 198 18.81 -15.93 -13.91
N PRO A 199 17.98 -15.07 -14.54
CA PRO A 199 17.36 -13.94 -13.87
C PRO A 199 16.53 -14.45 -12.69
N ARG A 200 16.92 -14.10 -11.46
CA ARG A 200 16.22 -14.56 -10.26
C ARG A 200 15.02 -13.65 -10.02
N TYR A 201 13.82 -14.13 -10.34
CA TYR A 201 12.59 -13.44 -10.00
C TYR A 201 12.18 -13.79 -8.57
N VAL A 202 12.30 -12.85 -7.64
CA VAL A 202 11.84 -13.06 -6.25
C VAL A 202 10.34 -12.73 -6.19
N ILE A 203 9.49 -13.69 -6.53
CA ILE A 203 8.04 -13.54 -6.31
C ILE A 203 7.75 -13.82 -4.83
N LYS A 204 7.48 -12.77 -4.03
CA LYS A 204 6.98 -12.90 -2.66
C LYS A 204 5.51 -13.32 -2.69
N GLY A 205 5.18 -14.39 -1.98
CA GLY A 205 3.82 -14.91 -1.90
C GLY A 205 3.78 -16.19 -1.07
N LEU A 206 2.57 -16.71 -0.86
CA LEU A 206 2.41 -18.03 -0.27
C LEU A 206 2.82 -19.09 -1.31
N PHE A 207 3.78 -19.93 -0.95
CA PHE A 207 4.22 -21.03 -1.81
C PHE A 207 3.17 -22.14 -1.81
N ILE A 208 2.72 -22.50 -3.01
CA ILE A 208 1.79 -23.62 -3.23
C ILE A 208 2.54 -24.68 -4.05
N THR A 209 2.57 -25.92 -3.56
CA THR A 209 3.16 -27.04 -4.30
C THR A 209 2.18 -27.55 -5.35
N LYS A 210 2.70 -27.83 -6.56
CA LYS A 210 1.94 -28.46 -7.65
C LYS A 210 2.76 -29.60 -8.23
N SER A 211 2.13 -30.76 -8.42
CA SER A 211 2.74 -31.90 -9.09
C SER A 211 2.49 -31.79 -10.59
N ILE A 212 3.56 -31.80 -11.39
CA ILE A 212 3.50 -31.70 -12.85
C ILE A 212 3.97 -33.03 -13.44
N HIS A 213 3.22 -33.57 -14.41
CA HIS A 213 3.67 -34.73 -15.18
C HIS A 213 4.59 -34.27 -16.31
N MET A 214 5.81 -34.82 -16.38
CA MET A 214 6.80 -34.46 -17.40
C MET A 214 7.56 -35.70 -17.89
N SER A 215 8.13 -35.61 -19.09
CA SER A 215 8.97 -36.67 -19.64
C SER A 215 10.26 -36.86 -18.82
N SER A 216 10.72 -38.10 -18.67
CA SER A 216 11.95 -38.42 -17.94
C SER A 216 13.20 -37.69 -18.44
N LYS A 217 13.32 -37.48 -19.75
CA LYS A 217 14.44 -36.74 -20.36
C LYS A 217 14.47 -35.27 -19.92
N LEU A 218 13.31 -34.64 -19.82
CA LEU A 218 13.21 -33.23 -19.42
C LEU A 218 13.54 -33.07 -17.92
N ASP A 219 13.11 -34.01 -17.08
CA ASP A 219 13.48 -34.02 -15.65
C ASP A 219 15.01 -34.11 -15.49
N GLN A 220 15.65 -34.99 -16.26
CA GLN A 220 17.11 -35.12 -16.27
C GLN A 220 17.79 -33.82 -16.70
N MET A 221 17.34 -33.17 -17.78
CA MET A 221 17.90 -31.88 -18.22
C MET A 221 17.76 -30.78 -17.15
N VAL A 222 16.65 -30.74 -16.42
CA VAL A 222 16.45 -29.75 -15.34
C VAL A 222 17.40 -30.02 -14.17
N ARG A 223 17.65 -31.29 -13.83
CA ARG A 223 18.63 -31.68 -12.80
C ARG A 223 20.05 -31.31 -13.21
N ASP A 224 20.45 -31.69 -14.41
CA ASP A 224 21.79 -31.41 -14.94
C ASP A 224 22.04 -29.88 -14.98
N PHE A 225 21.05 -29.10 -15.42
CA PHE A 225 21.13 -27.64 -15.44
C PHE A 225 21.18 -27.02 -14.03
N SER A 226 20.43 -27.59 -13.08
CA SER A 226 20.44 -27.17 -11.67
C SER A 226 21.81 -27.36 -11.04
N GLU A 227 22.47 -28.50 -11.32
CA GLU A 227 23.82 -28.82 -10.85
C GLU A 227 24.89 -27.95 -11.51
N GLU A 228 24.83 -27.76 -12.84
CA GLU A 228 25.82 -26.99 -13.59
C GLU A 228 25.81 -25.50 -13.20
N LYS A 229 24.62 -24.91 -13.02
CA LYS A 229 24.47 -23.47 -12.75
C LYS A 229 24.29 -23.14 -11.27
N ASN A 230 24.23 -24.15 -10.39
CA ASN A 230 23.95 -23.98 -8.96
C ASN A 230 22.69 -23.13 -8.71
N VAL A 231 21.61 -23.46 -9.43
CA VAL A 231 20.31 -22.78 -9.35
C VAL A 231 19.26 -23.78 -8.88
N SER A 232 18.34 -23.35 -8.02
CA SER A 232 17.24 -24.20 -7.58
C SER A 232 16.32 -24.56 -8.73
N GLN A 233 15.85 -25.81 -8.79
CA GLN A 233 14.85 -26.25 -9.77
C GLN A 233 13.60 -25.37 -9.73
N LYS A 234 13.22 -24.88 -8.54
CA LYS A 234 12.13 -23.93 -8.36
C LYS A 234 12.34 -22.67 -9.22
N ASP A 235 13.51 -22.06 -9.13
CA ASP A 235 13.83 -20.81 -9.82
C ASP A 235 13.85 -21.02 -11.34
N ILE A 236 14.33 -22.20 -11.79
CA ILE A 236 14.28 -22.60 -13.21
C ILE A 236 12.83 -22.60 -13.72
N PHE A 237 11.92 -23.24 -12.98
CA PHE A 237 10.51 -23.27 -13.37
C PHE A 237 9.83 -21.91 -13.28
N GLU A 238 10.14 -21.10 -12.26
CA GLU A 238 9.58 -19.75 -12.14
C GLU A 238 9.97 -18.86 -13.31
N VAL A 239 11.26 -18.89 -13.70
CA VAL A 239 11.76 -18.13 -14.86
C VAL A 239 11.13 -18.63 -16.16
N ALA A 240 11.06 -19.94 -16.35
CA ALA A 240 10.45 -20.52 -17.54
C ALA A 240 8.97 -20.15 -17.65
N LEU A 241 8.22 -20.16 -16.54
CA LEU A 241 6.81 -19.76 -16.53
C LEU A 241 6.64 -18.27 -16.79
N ILE A 242 7.49 -17.41 -16.21
CA ILE A 242 7.46 -15.97 -16.47
C ILE A 242 7.74 -15.67 -17.94
N ASP A 243 8.76 -16.31 -18.53
CA ASP A 243 9.08 -16.14 -19.95
C ASP A 243 7.97 -16.68 -20.86
N PHE A 244 7.40 -17.83 -20.50
CA PHE A 244 6.24 -18.38 -21.20
C PHE A 244 5.06 -17.39 -21.20
N PHE A 245 4.65 -16.92 -20.02
CA PHE A 245 3.53 -15.98 -19.89
C PHE A 245 3.81 -14.63 -20.56
N LYS A 246 5.07 -14.15 -20.56
CA LYS A 246 5.47 -12.96 -21.33
C LYS A 246 5.26 -13.17 -22.83
N LYS A 247 5.64 -14.33 -23.37
CA LYS A 247 5.48 -14.67 -24.80
C LYS A 247 4.03 -14.88 -25.21
N TYR A 248 3.19 -15.43 -24.33
CA TYR A 248 1.81 -15.82 -24.65
C TYR A 248 0.72 -14.87 -24.13
N GLY A 249 1.06 -13.63 -23.74
CA GLY A 249 0.09 -12.53 -23.60
C GLY A 249 -0.22 -12.04 -22.20
N TYR A 250 0.38 -12.60 -21.15
CA TYR A 250 0.23 -12.15 -19.76
C TYR A 250 1.28 -11.11 -19.35
N HIS A 251 1.71 -10.27 -20.31
CA HIS A 251 2.80 -9.33 -20.10
C HIS A 251 2.45 -8.26 -19.06
N LYS A 252 1.20 -7.77 -19.06
CA LYS A 252 0.74 -6.70 -18.15
C LYS A 252 0.61 -7.21 -16.71
N GLU A 253 0.14 -8.43 -16.53
CA GLU A 253 -0.01 -9.08 -15.24
C GLU A 253 1.36 -9.39 -14.64
N ILE A 254 2.30 -9.87 -15.45
CA ILE A 254 3.68 -10.10 -15.02
C ILE A 254 4.39 -8.79 -14.70
N GLN A 255 4.22 -7.75 -15.50
CA GLN A 255 4.79 -6.44 -15.17
C GLN A 255 4.19 -5.90 -13.87
N THR A 256 2.88 -6.04 -13.64
CA THR A 256 2.27 -5.67 -12.36
C THR A 256 2.83 -6.49 -11.21
N LEU A 257 2.98 -7.81 -11.41
CA LEU A 257 3.57 -8.70 -10.40
C LEU A 257 5.02 -8.28 -10.11
N LEU A 258 5.84 -8.02 -11.11
CA LEU A 258 7.25 -7.61 -10.95
C LEU A 258 7.41 -6.19 -10.41
N ASN A 259 6.53 -5.25 -10.78
CA ASN A 259 6.59 -3.84 -10.37
C ASN A 259 5.93 -3.59 -9.01
N SER A 260 5.10 -4.50 -8.51
CA SER A 260 4.60 -4.45 -7.13
C SER A 260 5.70 -4.61 -6.06
N TYR A 261 6.96 -4.72 -6.50
CA TYR A 261 8.16 -4.90 -5.69
C TYR A 261 9.06 -3.67 -5.57
N ASP A 262 8.79 -2.59 -6.30
CA ASP A 262 9.40 -1.26 -6.09
C ASP A 262 8.46 -0.36 -5.26
#